data_AF-A0A3P6FFQ5-F1
#
_entry.id   AF-A0A3P6FFQ5-F1
#
_cell.length_a   1.000
_cell.length_b   1.000
_cell.length_c   1.000
_cell.angle_alpha   90.00
_cell.angle_beta   90.00
_cell.angle_gamma   90.00
#
_symmetry.space_group_name_H-M   'P 1'
#
loop_
_entity.id
_entity.type
_entity.pdbx_description
1 polymer ?
#
loop_
_entity_poly.entity_id
_entity_poly.type
_entity_poly.pdbx_seq_one_letter_code
_entity_poly.pdbx_strand_id
1 'polypeptide(L)'
;WVLSTCLTLHHLREEVKHFFVMCFKVYILKTYLRKNPMAKTVWELVQSVDNEKISYDHFFFGTFKVDGYGIESLSSFFMDYGYKIGGRLEFPKNKVQLVWLSPPDIHVPGDGHGLGNGPLPRLVIAELLVDELSPESQEIIRKYLKPEGGKQAILSSTLGSLIWEKPTSADFNQLVKYISDNFLDINNILG
;
A
#
# COMPACT_ATOMS: atom_id res chain seq x y z
N TRP A 1 33.69 -19.68 -8.98
CA TRP A 1 32.64 -19.17 -9.89
C TRP A 1 31.54 -18.51 -9.08
N VAL A 2 31.86 -17.35 -8.49
CA VAL A 2 30.87 -16.48 -7.86
C VAL A 2 30.47 -15.51 -8.97
N LEU A 3 29.37 -15.83 -9.65
CA LEU A 3 28.80 -14.93 -10.63
C LEU A 3 28.16 -13.76 -9.87
N SER A 4 28.87 -12.64 -9.91
CA SER A 4 28.33 -11.30 -9.78
C SER A 4 27.09 -11.17 -10.67
N THR A 5 25.91 -11.17 -10.07
CA THR A 5 24.71 -10.60 -10.68
C THR A 5 24.32 -9.37 -9.87
N CYS A 6 25.13 -8.33 -10.01
CA CYS A 6 24.64 -6.96 -9.90
C CYS A 6 23.81 -6.70 -11.17
N LEU A 7 22.62 -7.30 -11.23
CA LEU A 7 21.63 -6.98 -12.25
C LEU A 7 21.00 -5.66 -11.80
N THR A 8 21.37 -4.56 -12.46
CA THR A 8 20.64 -3.32 -12.33
C THR A 8 19.18 -3.59 -12.72
N LEU A 9 18.27 -3.47 -11.75
CA LEU A 9 16.83 -3.76 -11.88
C LEU A 9 16.15 -3.06 -13.08
N HIS A 10 16.78 -2.01 -13.62
CA HIS A 10 16.33 -1.26 -14.80
C HIS A 10 16.32 -2.04 -16.13
N HIS A 11 16.82 -3.28 -16.19
CA HIS A 11 16.83 -4.11 -17.42
C HIS A 11 16.13 -5.47 -17.27
N LEU A 12 15.26 -5.62 -16.28
CA LEU A 12 14.37 -6.77 -16.25
C LEU A 12 13.43 -6.74 -17.46
N ARG A 13 13.33 -7.86 -18.17
CA ARG A 13 12.33 -8.06 -19.24
C ARG A 13 10.93 -7.81 -18.66
N GLU A 14 10.04 -7.18 -19.42
CA GLU A 14 8.69 -6.79 -18.96
C GLU A 14 7.90 -7.96 -18.33
N GLU A 15 8.05 -9.18 -18.87
CA GLU A 15 7.50 -10.41 -18.30
C GLU A 15 7.89 -10.63 -16.82
N VAL A 16 9.13 -10.33 -16.45
CA VAL A 16 9.65 -10.48 -15.09
C VAL A 16 9.13 -9.37 -14.18
N LYS A 17 8.97 -8.14 -14.70
CA LYS A 17 8.35 -7.04 -13.96
C LYS A 17 6.90 -7.36 -13.61
N HIS A 18 6.14 -7.89 -14.58
CA HIS A 18 4.76 -8.30 -14.38
C HIS A 18 4.64 -9.37 -13.29
N PHE A 19 5.47 -10.41 -13.38
CA PHE A 19 5.50 -11.47 -12.37
C PHE A 19 5.75 -10.93 -10.97
N PHE A 20 6.69 -9.99 -10.83
CA PHE A 20 7.04 -9.43 -9.53
C PHE A 20 5.86 -8.66 -8.90
N VAL A 21 5.22 -7.77 -9.65
CA VAL A 21 4.04 -7.02 -9.18
C VAL A 21 2.87 -7.95 -8.85
N MET A 22 2.69 -9.01 -9.62
CA MET A 22 1.69 -10.03 -9.35
C MET A 22 1.95 -10.75 -8.02
N CYS A 23 3.21 -11.08 -7.73
CA CYS A 23 3.59 -11.58 -6.39
C CYS A 23 3.25 -10.55 -5.30
N PHE A 24 3.55 -9.26 -5.50
CA PHE A 24 3.18 -8.23 -4.52
C PHE A 24 1.69 -8.21 -4.23
N LYS A 25 0.85 -8.25 -5.27
CA LYS A 25 -0.61 -8.35 -5.13
C LYS A 25 -1.01 -9.51 -4.22
N VAL A 26 -0.46 -10.70 -4.49
CA VAL A 26 -0.74 -11.93 -3.72
C VAL A 26 -0.32 -11.79 -2.26
N TYR A 27 0.90 -11.31 -1.98
CA TYR A 27 1.43 -11.22 -0.62
C TYR A 27 0.74 -10.14 0.22
N ILE A 28 0.44 -8.98 -0.36
CA ILE A 28 -0.30 -7.91 0.31
C ILE A 28 -1.69 -8.42 0.70
N LEU A 29 -2.40 -9.06 -0.23
CA LEU A 29 -3.73 -9.61 0.07
C LEU A 29 -3.66 -10.69 1.16
N LYS A 30 -2.73 -11.66 1.03
CA LYS A 30 -2.56 -12.72 2.05
C LYS A 30 -2.31 -12.14 3.44
N THR A 31 -1.46 -11.12 3.53
CA THR A 31 -1.19 -10.42 4.78
C THR A 31 -2.43 -9.70 5.30
N TYR A 32 -3.18 -9.01 4.44
CA TYR A 32 -4.42 -8.33 4.81
C TYR A 32 -5.47 -9.32 5.35
N LEU A 33 -5.75 -10.40 4.64
CA LEU A 33 -6.75 -11.40 5.05
C LEU A 33 -6.34 -12.10 6.35
N ARG A 34 -5.05 -12.38 6.55
CA ARG A 34 -4.54 -12.95 7.80
C ARG A 34 -4.79 -12.04 9.01
N LYS A 35 -4.69 -10.71 8.82
CA LYS A 35 -4.87 -9.72 9.90
C LYS A 35 -6.33 -9.30 10.11
N ASN A 36 -7.21 -9.57 9.14
CA ASN A 36 -8.61 -9.15 9.16
C ASN A 36 -9.54 -10.37 8.99
N PRO A 37 -9.85 -11.11 10.08
CA PRO A 37 -10.64 -12.34 10.00
C PRO A 37 -12.00 -12.18 9.34
N MET A 38 -12.70 -11.05 9.60
CA MET A 38 -13.98 -10.75 8.96
C MET A 38 -13.83 -10.64 7.44
N ALA A 39 -12.86 -9.85 6.96
CA ALA A 39 -12.60 -9.70 5.54
C ALA A 39 -12.22 -11.04 4.89
N LYS A 40 -11.48 -11.89 5.61
CA LYS A 40 -11.19 -13.26 5.19
C LYS A 40 -12.46 -14.10 5.03
N THR A 41 -13.37 -14.08 5.99
CA THR A 41 -14.65 -14.81 5.90
C THR A 41 -15.47 -14.35 4.70
N VAL A 42 -15.58 -13.03 4.48
CA VAL A 42 -16.28 -12.49 3.31
C VAL A 42 -15.59 -12.92 2.01
N TRP A 43 -14.26 -12.84 1.95
CA TRP A 43 -13.49 -13.25 0.78
C TRP A 43 -13.65 -14.75 0.45
N GLU A 44 -13.64 -15.62 1.47
CA GLU A 44 -13.89 -17.07 1.31
C GLU A 44 -15.32 -17.34 0.83
N LEU A 45 -16.31 -16.63 1.39
CA LEU A 45 -17.71 -16.77 0.98
C LEU A 45 -17.91 -16.35 -0.49
N VAL A 46 -17.38 -15.20 -0.90
CA VAL A 46 -17.51 -14.72 -2.29
C VAL A 46 -16.85 -15.70 -3.26
N GLN A 47 -15.66 -16.23 -2.94
CA GLN A 47 -15.02 -17.24 -3.78
C GLN A 47 -15.82 -18.53 -3.90
N SER A 48 -16.48 -18.95 -2.82
CA SER A 48 -17.32 -20.16 -2.83
C SER A 48 -18.53 -20.04 -3.77
N VAL A 49 -18.99 -18.82 -4.02
CA VAL A 49 -20.15 -18.54 -4.88
C VAL A 49 -19.72 -18.25 -6.33
N ASP A 50 -18.61 -17.53 -6.52
CA ASP A 50 -18.21 -16.98 -7.82
C ASP A 50 -16.99 -17.68 -8.46
N ASN A 51 -16.59 -18.84 -7.94
CA ASN A 51 -15.53 -19.70 -8.49
C ASN A 51 -14.24 -18.93 -8.84
N GLU A 52 -13.72 -18.17 -7.88
CA GLU A 52 -12.52 -17.30 -7.98
C GLU A 52 -12.64 -16.09 -8.93
N LYS A 53 -13.83 -15.68 -9.38
CA LYS A 53 -13.99 -14.49 -10.24
C LYS A 53 -13.89 -13.13 -9.55
N ILE A 54 -13.24 -13.06 -8.39
CA ILE A 54 -13.01 -11.80 -7.69
C ILE A 54 -11.98 -10.96 -8.45
N SER A 55 -12.39 -9.77 -8.88
CA SER A 55 -11.50 -8.71 -9.33
C SER A 55 -11.29 -7.69 -8.22
N TYR A 56 -10.05 -7.27 -8.02
CA TYR A 56 -9.70 -6.26 -7.02
C TYR A 56 -9.63 -4.90 -7.70
N ASP A 57 -10.54 -4.00 -7.33
CA ASP A 57 -10.60 -2.68 -7.93
C ASP A 57 -9.38 -1.83 -7.55
N HIS A 58 -9.11 -1.70 -6.25
CA HIS A 58 -7.95 -0.97 -5.75
C HIS A 58 -7.45 -1.49 -4.40
N PHE A 59 -6.18 -1.20 -4.08
CA PHE A 59 -5.61 -1.31 -2.74
C PHE A 59 -5.35 0.08 -2.16
N PHE A 60 -5.69 0.28 -0.89
CA PHE A 60 -5.50 1.54 -0.18
C PHE A 60 -4.37 1.45 0.84
N PHE A 61 -3.47 2.43 0.83
CA PHE A 61 -2.34 2.54 1.75
C PHE A 61 -2.38 3.90 2.46
N GLY A 62 -2.22 3.89 3.79
CA GLY A 62 -2.03 5.09 4.59
C GLY A 62 -0.55 5.27 4.94
N THR A 63 -0.04 6.48 4.74
CA THR A 63 1.37 6.87 4.95
C THR A 63 1.46 8.19 5.71
N PHE A 64 2.68 8.62 6.06
CA PHE A 64 2.91 9.89 6.76
C PHE A 64 3.82 10.78 5.91
N LYS A 65 3.39 12.00 5.60
CA LYS A 65 4.20 12.98 4.86
C LYS A 65 5.26 13.58 5.78
N VAL A 66 6.30 12.80 6.05
CA VAL A 66 7.42 13.16 6.93
C VAL A 66 8.63 12.29 6.63
N ASP A 67 9.83 12.86 6.58
CA ASP A 67 11.12 12.17 6.56
C ASP A 67 11.22 10.93 5.64
N GLY A 68 10.60 10.99 4.45
CA GLY A 68 10.61 9.89 3.46
C GLY A 68 9.61 8.76 3.70
N TYR A 69 8.65 8.92 4.61
CA TYR A 69 7.58 7.96 4.92
C TYR A 69 6.26 8.19 4.17
N GLY A 70 6.24 9.13 3.22
CA GLY A 70 5.04 9.55 2.50
C GLY A 70 4.75 8.71 1.26
N ILE A 71 3.98 9.26 0.33
CA ILE A 71 3.55 8.61 -0.91
C ILE A 71 4.72 8.00 -1.68
N GLU A 72 5.85 8.72 -1.80
CA GLU A 72 7.03 8.26 -2.57
C GLU A 72 7.66 6.98 -2.02
N SER A 73 7.50 6.69 -0.73
CA SER A 73 8.02 5.47 -0.09
C SER A 73 7.43 4.18 -0.68
N LEU A 74 6.23 4.29 -1.28
CA LEU A 74 5.54 3.19 -1.94
C LEU A 74 5.44 3.40 -3.45
N SER A 75 5.14 4.62 -3.91
CA SER A 75 4.81 4.87 -5.32
C SER A 75 5.98 4.62 -6.26
N SER A 76 7.20 4.99 -5.84
CA SER A 76 8.43 4.81 -6.63
C SER A 76 8.60 3.36 -7.10
N PHE A 77 8.46 2.42 -6.17
CA PHE A 77 8.51 0.98 -6.47
C PHE A 77 7.49 0.59 -7.54
N PHE A 78 6.21 0.96 -7.39
CA PHE A 78 5.20 0.54 -8.37
C PHE A 78 5.39 1.20 -9.74
N MET A 79 5.86 2.45 -9.76
CA MET A 79 6.15 3.18 -10.99
C MET A 79 7.32 2.57 -11.78
N ASP A 80 8.35 2.08 -11.09
CA ASP A 80 9.46 1.33 -11.73
C ASP A 80 8.98 0.06 -12.45
N TYR A 81 7.80 -0.46 -12.06
CA TYR A 81 7.16 -1.63 -12.63
C TYR A 81 5.92 -1.28 -13.49
N GLY A 82 5.84 -0.05 -13.99
CA GLY A 82 4.92 0.34 -15.05
C GLY A 82 3.60 0.96 -14.58
N TYR A 83 3.37 1.10 -13.28
CA TYR A 83 2.25 1.91 -12.79
C TYR A 83 2.45 3.39 -13.17
N LYS A 84 1.34 4.08 -13.42
CA LYS A 84 1.35 5.51 -13.77
C LYS A 84 0.47 6.30 -12.82
N ILE A 85 0.86 7.52 -12.49
CA ILE A 85 0.01 8.45 -11.74
C ILE A 85 -1.26 8.70 -12.56
N GLY A 86 -2.40 8.29 -12.02
CA GLY A 86 -3.72 8.57 -12.61
C GLY A 86 -4.29 9.91 -12.15
N GLY A 87 -3.88 10.39 -10.97
CA GLY A 87 -4.22 11.72 -10.47
C GLY A 87 -4.00 11.88 -8.97
N ARG A 88 -4.37 13.04 -8.44
CA ARG A 88 -4.19 13.45 -7.03
C ARG A 88 -5.46 14.09 -6.49
N LEU A 89 -5.72 13.89 -5.19
CA LEU A 89 -6.76 14.58 -4.45
C LEU A 89 -6.20 15.09 -3.14
N GLU A 90 -6.72 16.23 -2.69
CA GLU A 90 -6.38 16.83 -1.41
C GLU A 90 -7.64 16.95 -0.56
N PHE A 91 -7.50 16.65 0.72
CA PHE A 91 -8.55 16.75 1.73
C PHE A 91 -8.06 17.70 2.83
N PRO A 92 -8.10 19.03 2.63
CA PRO A 92 -7.53 20.00 3.56
C PRO A 92 -8.12 19.89 4.97
N LYS A 93 -9.42 19.62 5.08
CA LYS A 93 -10.09 19.43 6.37
C LYS A 93 -9.51 18.25 7.16
N ASN A 94 -9.15 17.19 6.44
CA ASN A 94 -8.62 15.96 7.01
C ASN A 94 -7.08 15.96 7.09
N LYS A 95 -6.41 17.02 6.59
CA LYS A 95 -4.95 17.12 6.52
C LYS A 95 -4.33 15.93 5.79
N VAL A 96 -4.98 15.46 4.73
CA VAL A 96 -4.53 14.31 3.93
C VAL A 96 -4.48 14.71 2.47
N GLN A 97 -3.48 14.19 1.75
CA GLN A 97 -3.47 14.15 0.30
C GLN A 97 -3.32 12.71 -0.17
N LEU A 98 -3.79 12.39 -1.37
CA LEU A 98 -3.60 11.08 -1.97
C LEU A 98 -3.24 11.16 -3.44
N VAL A 99 -2.62 10.09 -3.91
CA VAL A 99 -2.43 9.79 -5.33
C VAL A 99 -3.09 8.46 -5.63
N TRP A 100 -3.66 8.30 -6.83
CA TRP A 100 -3.94 6.96 -7.36
C TRP A 100 -3.01 6.62 -8.50
N LEU A 101 -2.57 5.37 -8.53
CA LEU A 101 -1.74 4.80 -9.59
C LEU A 101 -2.57 3.80 -10.39
N SER A 102 -2.60 4.01 -11.70
CA SER A 102 -3.20 3.08 -12.65
C SER A 102 -2.20 1.96 -12.99
N PRO A 103 -2.65 0.70 -13.02
CA PRO A 103 -1.78 -0.42 -13.40
C PRO A 103 -1.31 -0.30 -14.85
N PRO A 104 -0.15 -0.89 -15.19
CA PRO A 104 0.23 -1.08 -16.59
C PRO A 104 -0.83 -1.91 -17.34
N ASP A 105 -0.94 -1.68 -18.65
CA ASP A 105 -1.77 -2.48 -19.53
C ASP A 105 -1.06 -3.81 -19.80
N ILE A 106 -1.48 -4.86 -19.09
CA ILE A 106 -0.88 -6.19 -19.15
C ILE A 106 -1.89 -7.16 -19.73
N HIS A 107 -1.45 -7.95 -20.70
CA HIS A 107 -2.21 -9.11 -21.16
C HIS A 107 -2.31 -10.16 -20.06
N VAL A 108 -3.53 -10.39 -19.58
CA VAL A 108 -3.82 -11.40 -18.56
C VAL A 108 -4.13 -12.72 -19.26
N PRO A 109 -3.33 -13.79 -19.08
CA PRO A 109 -3.58 -15.07 -19.74
C PRO A 109 -4.85 -15.76 -19.21
N GLY A 110 -5.58 -16.45 -20.08
CA GLY A 110 -6.72 -17.28 -19.71
C GLY A 110 -8.05 -16.51 -19.61
N ASP A 111 -8.91 -16.94 -18.70
CA ASP A 111 -10.24 -16.39 -18.41
C ASP A 111 -10.20 -15.20 -17.42
N GLY A 112 -9.01 -14.66 -17.13
CA GLY A 112 -8.82 -13.30 -16.62
C GLY A 112 -9.27 -13.05 -15.19
N HIS A 113 -9.24 -14.06 -14.33
CA HIS A 113 -9.73 -13.95 -12.96
C HIS A 113 -8.88 -14.63 -11.89
N GLY A 114 -9.24 -14.41 -10.63
CA GLY A 114 -8.57 -14.99 -9.47
C GLY A 114 -7.32 -14.24 -9.03
N LEU A 115 -6.76 -14.68 -7.90
CA LEU A 115 -5.65 -14.01 -7.25
C LEU A 115 -4.37 -14.02 -8.11
N GLY A 116 -4.16 -15.09 -8.89
CA GLY A 116 -3.02 -15.23 -9.79
C GLY A 116 -3.24 -14.60 -11.16
N ASN A 117 -4.44 -14.71 -11.73
CA ASN A 117 -4.67 -14.43 -13.15
C ASN A 117 -5.75 -13.36 -13.39
N GLY A 118 -6.09 -12.53 -12.40
CA GLY A 118 -6.93 -11.35 -12.57
C GLY A 118 -6.11 -10.06 -12.83
N PRO A 119 -6.76 -8.98 -13.32
CA PRO A 119 -6.11 -7.70 -13.55
C PRO A 119 -5.42 -7.18 -12.29
N LEU A 120 -4.40 -6.35 -12.49
CA LEU A 120 -3.76 -5.66 -11.39
C LEU A 120 -4.68 -4.57 -10.83
N PRO A 121 -4.80 -4.42 -9.50
CA PRO A 121 -5.62 -3.38 -8.91
C PRO A 121 -4.97 -2.00 -9.12
N ARG A 122 -5.80 -0.95 -9.10
CA ARG A 122 -5.29 0.41 -8.86
C ARG A 122 -4.69 0.50 -7.47
N LEU A 123 -3.78 1.44 -7.26
CA LEU A 123 -3.21 1.70 -5.94
C LEU A 123 -3.61 3.10 -5.51
N VAL A 124 -4.22 3.23 -4.33
CA VAL A 124 -4.49 4.52 -3.70
C VAL A 124 -3.53 4.67 -2.54
N ILE A 125 -2.70 5.70 -2.56
CA ILE A 125 -1.72 5.97 -1.51
C ILE A 125 -2.04 7.35 -0.95
N ALA A 126 -2.50 7.36 0.29
CA ALA A 126 -2.82 8.57 1.05
C ALA A 126 -1.70 8.86 2.06
N GLU A 127 -1.38 10.13 2.25
CA GLU A 127 -0.44 10.60 3.27
C GLU A 127 -1.07 11.66 4.17
N LEU A 128 -0.91 11.47 5.48
CA LEU A 128 -1.25 12.47 6.49
C LEU A 128 -0.18 13.56 6.52
N LEU A 129 -0.58 14.82 6.41
CA LEU A 129 0.28 16.00 6.45
C LEU A 129 0.74 16.24 7.89
N VAL A 130 1.87 15.63 8.28
CA VAL A 130 2.35 15.63 9.66
C VAL A 130 2.61 17.04 10.17
N ASP A 131 3.18 17.91 9.33
CA ASP A 131 3.50 19.29 9.72
C ASP A 131 2.26 20.16 10.00
N GLU A 132 1.06 19.71 9.61
CA GLU A 132 -0.21 20.38 9.92
C GLU A 132 -0.85 19.87 11.23
N LEU A 133 -0.27 18.87 11.89
CA LEU A 133 -0.76 18.34 13.17
C LEU A 133 -0.32 19.22 14.35
N SER A 134 -0.83 18.94 15.56
CA SER A 134 -0.32 19.62 16.76
C SER A 134 1.15 19.28 17.00
N PRO A 135 1.96 20.18 17.62
CA PRO A 135 3.37 19.91 17.91
C PRO A 135 3.59 18.60 18.67
N GLU A 136 2.74 18.31 19.66
CA GLU A 136 2.77 17.06 20.43
C GLU A 136 2.59 15.82 19.53
N SER A 137 1.65 15.87 18.57
CA SER A 137 1.45 14.75 17.63
C SER A 137 2.63 14.59 16.67
N GLN A 138 3.23 15.70 16.24
CA GLN A 138 4.44 15.69 15.40
C GLN A 138 5.61 15.03 16.13
N GLU A 139 5.82 15.39 17.40
CA GLU A 139 6.86 14.81 18.26
C GLU A 139 6.66 13.30 18.44
N ILE A 140 5.42 12.86 18.71
CA ILE A 140 5.11 11.44 18.86
C ILE A 140 5.38 10.68 17.55
N ILE A 141 4.95 11.19 16.40
CA ILE A 141 5.21 10.53 15.11
C ILE A 141 6.72 10.43 14.88
N ARG A 142 7.45 11.55 15.03
CA ARG A 142 8.89 11.62 14.79
C ARG A 142 9.70 10.73 15.74
N LYS A 143 9.23 10.53 16.98
CA LYS A 143 9.83 9.61 17.97
C LYS A 143 9.95 8.18 17.47
N TYR A 144 9.04 7.71 16.63
CA TYR A 144 9.02 6.32 16.14
C TYR A 144 9.70 6.13 14.78
N LEU A 145 10.03 7.22 14.08
CA LEU A 145 10.69 7.13 12.78
C LEU A 145 12.11 6.59 12.95
N LYS A 146 12.52 5.77 11.97
CA LYS A 146 13.86 5.22 11.88
C LYS A 146 14.54 5.80 10.65
N PRO A 147 15.86 6.05 10.70
CA PRO A 147 16.60 6.44 9.51
C PRO A 147 16.31 5.45 8.38
N GLU A 148 15.94 5.97 7.21
CA GLU A 148 15.66 5.19 6.00
C GLU A 148 14.51 4.17 6.13
N GLY A 149 13.67 4.22 7.17
CA GLY A 149 12.62 3.23 7.36
C GLY A 149 11.54 3.27 6.26
N GLY A 150 11.32 4.43 5.64
CA GLY A 150 10.46 4.57 4.46
C GLY A 150 10.88 3.68 3.28
N LYS A 151 12.18 3.41 3.10
CA LYS A 151 12.68 2.50 2.04
C LYS A 151 12.22 1.05 2.24
N GLN A 152 11.75 0.70 3.43
CA GLN A 152 11.24 -0.64 3.73
C GLN A 152 9.71 -0.75 3.65
N ALA A 153 8.99 0.31 3.26
CA ALA A 153 7.52 0.34 3.25
C ALA A 153 6.91 -0.80 2.42
N ILE A 154 7.49 -1.11 1.26
CA ILE A 154 7.04 -2.19 0.37
C ILE A 154 7.21 -3.58 1.03
N LEU A 155 8.39 -3.85 1.58
CA LEU A 155 8.67 -5.12 2.26
C LEU A 155 7.79 -5.28 3.51
N SER A 156 7.65 -4.22 4.30
CA SER A 156 6.78 -4.19 5.47
C SER A 156 5.31 -4.44 5.11
N SER A 157 4.82 -3.87 4.01
CA SER A 157 3.45 -4.09 3.53
C SER A 157 3.19 -5.55 3.15
N THR A 158 4.15 -6.20 2.49
CA THR A 158 4.02 -7.62 2.13
C THR A 158 4.10 -8.57 3.30
N LEU A 159 5.03 -8.33 4.24
CA LEU A 159 5.24 -9.19 5.41
C LEU A 159 4.22 -8.93 6.53
N GLY A 160 3.62 -7.75 6.54
CA GLY A 160 2.78 -7.28 7.62
C GLY A 160 3.56 -6.92 8.88
N SER A 161 4.81 -6.48 8.76
CA SER A 161 5.59 -5.90 9.85
C SER A 161 5.37 -4.40 9.94
N LEU A 162 5.82 -3.76 11.03
CA LEU A 162 5.93 -2.30 11.12
C LEU A 162 7.35 -1.88 10.71
N ILE A 163 7.48 -0.74 10.04
CA ILE A 163 8.78 -0.08 9.76
C ILE A 163 9.28 0.77 10.94
N TRP A 164 8.52 0.82 12.02
CA TRP A 164 8.83 1.49 13.28
C TRP A 164 8.56 0.56 14.46
N GLU A 165 8.97 0.98 15.66
CA GLU A 165 8.73 0.22 16.89
C GLU A 165 7.27 0.30 17.31
N LYS A 166 6.79 -0.73 18.01
CA LYS A 166 5.42 -0.76 18.49
C LYS A 166 5.21 0.43 19.45
N PRO A 167 4.25 1.33 19.17
CA PRO A 167 4.01 2.49 20.01
C PRO A 167 3.45 2.09 21.38
N THR A 168 3.66 2.96 22.37
CA THR A 168 2.99 2.83 23.66
C THR A 168 1.47 3.04 23.48
N SER A 169 0.68 2.51 24.43
CA SER A 169 -0.77 2.73 24.42
C SER A 169 -1.14 4.21 24.54
N ALA A 170 -0.38 4.99 25.32
CA ALA A 170 -0.60 6.41 25.49
C ALA A 170 -0.40 7.19 24.18
N ASP A 171 0.74 6.98 23.54
CA ASP A 171 1.10 7.62 22.27
C ASP A 171 0.09 7.23 21.17
N PHE A 172 -0.30 5.95 21.13
CA PHE A 172 -1.32 5.48 20.19
C PHE A 172 -2.68 6.17 20.41
N ASN A 173 -3.15 6.27 21.66
CA ASN A 173 -4.44 6.89 21.96
C ASN A 173 -4.47 8.39 21.65
N GLN A 174 -3.32 9.08 21.74
CA GLN A 174 -3.23 10.48 21.31
C GLN A 174 -3.36 10.63 19.79
N LEU A 175 -2.83 9.68 19.02
CA LEU A 175 -2.84 9.74 17.56
C LEU A 175 -4.09 9.11 16.92
N VAL A 176 -4.73 8.13 17.57
CA VAL A 176 -5.79 7.31 16.96
C VAL A 176 -6.99 8.12 16.49
N LYS A 177 -7.29 9.23 17.18
CA LYS A 177 -8.35 10.15 16.78
C LYS A 177 -8.05 10.78 15.42
N TYR A 178 -6.84 11.30 15.23
CA TYR A 178 -6.42 11.87 13.94
C TYR A 178 -6.33 10.80 12.86
N ILE A 179 -5.80 9.62 13.17
CA ILE A 179 -5.61 8.58 12.14
C ILE A 179 -6.96 8.00 11.71
N SER A 180 -7.83 7.65 12.66
CA SER A 180 -9.12 7.03 12.35
C SER A 180 -10.03 7.99 11.57
N ASP A 181 -10.23 9.20 12.10
CA ASP A 181 -11.18 10.15 11.52
C ASP A 181 -10.73 10.59 10.12
N ASN A 182 -9.41 10.74 9.89
CA ASN A 182 -8.92 11.25 8.61
C ASN A 182 -8.89 10.20 7.49
N PHE A 183 -8.57 8.93 7.77
CA PHE A 183 -8.48 7.90 6.73
C PHE A 183 -9.79 7.14 6.49
N LEU A 184 -10.67 7.01 7.49
CA LEU A 184 -11.97 6.35 7.31
C LEU A 184 -12.89 7.17 6.41
N ASP A 185 -12.94 8.49 6.62
CA ASP A 185 -13.73 9.40 5.80
C ASP A 185 -13.33 9.33 4.32
N ILE A 186 -12.03 9.23 4.04
CA ILE A 186 -11.50 9.16 2.67
C ILE A 186 -11.86 7.84 1.99
N ASN A 187 -11.70 6.72 2.69
CA ASN A 187 -12.09 5.41 2.14
C ASN A 187 -13.58 5.36 1.77
N ASN A 188 -14.43 6.02 2.55
CA ASN A 188 -15.87 6.10 2.23
C ASN A 188 -16.17 7.01 1.03
N ILE A 189 -15.32 8.01 0.75
CA ILE A 189 -15.47 8.90 -0.42
C ILE A 189 -14.99 8.23 -1.71
N LEU A 190 -14.02 7.33 -1.61
CA LEU A 190 -13.47 6.57 -2.74
C LEU A 190 -14.29 5.32 -3.09
N GLY A 191 -15.31 5.00 -2.30
CA GLY A 191 -16.24 3.87 -2.46
C GLY A 191 -17.45 4.20 -3.32
#